data_AF-A0AAN6KT32-F1
#
_entry.id   AF-A0AAN6KT32-F1
#
_cell.length_a   1.000
_cell.length_b   1.000
_cell.length_c   1.000
_cell.angle_alpha   90.00
_cell.angle_beta   90.00
_cell.angle_gamma   90.00
#
_symmetry.space_group_name_H-M   'P 1'
#
loop_
_entity.id
_entity.type
_entity.pdbx_description
1 polymer ?
#
loop_
_entity_poly.entity_id
_entity_poly.type
_entity_poly.pdbx_seq_one_letter_code
_entity_poly.pdbx_strand_id
1 'polypeptide(L)'
;MSRRPLYDLNWGVALPNTDFPHFRDADVKIVISSARQYELHNSVLSNASPRIDELLDEEGAADLTHSALKRGRTIKYRLDLAPNPDYKDDDKVVKYILQPVRLDSWGESDKMPRYLMDLENAKSVNPTHAAYTAVLGALYQVPVDLGNFSTDALGDILTKTFDIIKVAEYLGCVGIITSPIEATLLATGQNLFKSIAKEPLGWLDFAFRIRSRILFREAMIHAAGQYNTDYVQQRLPTVNPAIAEVLTKKATKLKVAVKGSMHRMLSYYPTVLQREITVGRCDIDKIGRASYGNDILHWLALVSFRHWATQQLAEDQTHHAADLGKSVIDVVMLGGDAYLSRPVLDDWHTFFPMSPRSKSVILEKLDGIKATVKQFVRVLTANESQLNVDATPVEHFTCSAMNVGDYPWEGDDAARGERVSVETVPEVGEGEEEPLVEEEEVEEEEEGDEWEGDEWEGGEMVEEEGEGEDMEEVSEGGEDLYGVY
;
A
#
# COMPACT_ATOMS: atom_id res chain seq x y z
N MET A 1 -11.52 -50.33 -27.45
CA MET A 1 -10.42 -49.87 -26.57
C MET A 1 -10.85 -48.55 -25.95
N SER A 2 -10.97 -48.56 -24.63
CA SER A 2 -11.69 -47.58 -23.80
C SER A 2 -11.01 -46.22 -23.76
N ARG A 3 -11.75 -45.15 -24.08
CA ARG A 3 -11.37 -43.76 -23.77
C ARG A 3 -11.49 -43.57 -22.25
N ARG A 4 -10.39 -43.30 -21.57
CA ARG A 4 -10.38 -42.87 -20.17
C ARG A 4 -10.77 -41.39 -20.09
N PRO A 5 -11.68 -40.96 -19.20
CA PRO A 5 -11.88 -39.55 -18.92
C PRO A 5 -10.74 -38.98 -18.09
N LEU A 6 -10.45 -37.70 -18.32
CA LEU A 6 -9.53 -36.88 -17.56
C LEU A 6 -9.95 -36.80 -16.09
N TYR A 7 -9.02 -37.15 -15.22
CA TYR A 7 -8.77 -36.65 -13.86
C TYR A 7 -9.78 -35.62 -13.31
N ASP A 8 -10.68 -36.10 -12.44
CA ASP A 8 -11.25 -35.31 -11.34
C ASP A 8 -10.11 -35.04 -10.33
N LEU A 9 -9.45 -33.88 -10.45
CA LEU A 9 -8.69 -33.31 -9.33
C LEU A 9 -9.70 -32.69 -8.37
N ASN A 10 -10.28 -33.53 -7.53
CA ASN A 10 -11.06 -33.10 -6.38
C ASN A 10 -10.08 -32.56 -5.33
N TRP A 11 -9.75 -31.27 -5.43
CA TRP A 11 -9.14 -30.55 -4.31
C TRP A 11 -10.09 -30.70 -3.12
N GLY A 12 -9.56 -31.13 -1.98
CA GLY A 12 -10.33 -31.47 -0.78
C GLY A 12 -11.07 -30.28 -0.17
N VAL A 13 -12.17 -29.87 -0.80
CA VAL A 13 -13.20 -29.05 -0.18
C VAL A 13 -13.94 -29.98 0.77
N ALA A 14 -13.69 -29.83 2.08
CA ALA A 14 -14.52 -30.48 3.10
C ALA A 14 -15.98 -30.17 2.76
N LEU A 15 -16.79 -31.22 2.54
CA LEU A 15 -18.22 -31.03 2.32
C LEU A 15 -18.77 -30.29 3.55
N PRO A 16 -19.56 -29.22 3.37
CA PRO A 16 -20.12 -28.47 4.48
C PRO A 16 -20.89 -29.44 5.39
N ASN A 17 -20.67 -29.32 6.70
CA ASN A 17 -21.26 -30.21 7.67
C ASN A 17 -22.80 -30.10 7.61
N THR A 18 -23.47 -31.07 7.00
CA THR A 18 -24.89 -30.97 6.60
C THR A 18 -25.87 -30.91 7.77
N ASP A 19 -25.38 -31.26 8.96
CA ASP A 19 -26.20 -31.34 10.17
C ASP A 19 -26.21 -30.03 10.98
N PHE A 20 -25.38 -29.04 10.62
CA PHE A 20 -25.49 -27.70 11.21
C PHE A 20 -26.81 -27.04 10.78
N PRO A 21 -27.59 -26.39 11.68
CA PRO A 21 -27.26 -25.99 13.06
C PRO A 21 -27.69 -26.95 14.18
N HIS A 22 -28.15 -28.17 13.87
CA HIS A 22 -28.74 -29.12 14.83
C HIS A 22 -28.14 -30.52 14.74
N PHE A 23 -27.14 -30.79 15.59
CA PHE A 23 -26.54 -32.11 15.71
C PHE A 23 -27.29 -32.98 16.72
N ARG A 24 -27.54 -34.25 16.38
CA ARG A 24 -28.30 -35.19 17.24
C ARG A 24 -27.56 -35.59 18.51
N ASP A 25 -26.24 -35.55 18.48
CA ASP A 25 -25.33 -35.90 19.57
C ASP A 25 -24.73 -34.65 20.24
N ALA A 26 -25.29 -33.47 19.97
CA ALA A 26 -24.90 -32.21 20.59
C ALA A 26 -25.02 -32.28 22.11
N ASP A 27 -24.05 -31.68 22.80
CA ASP A 27 -24.01 -31.53 24.26
C ASP A 27 -24.11 -30.06 24.71
N VAL A 28 -24.14 -29.11 23.77
CA VAL A 28 -24.29 -27.68 24.02
C VAL A 28 -25.50 -27.14 23.26
N LYS A 29 -26.36 -26.39 23.94
CA LYS A 29 -27.45 -25.62 23.31
C LYS A 29 -27.15 -24.12 23.38
N ILE A 30 -27.04 -23.46 22.23
CA ILE A 30 -26.88 -22.01 22.14
C ILE A 30 -28.19 -21.39 21.64
N VAL A 31 -28.75 -20.45 22.40
CA VAL A 31 -29.99 -19.74 22.06
C VAL A 31 -29.67 -18.29 21.79
N ILE A 32 -29.72 -17.90 20.51
CA ILE A 32 -29.51 -16.52 20.05
C ILE A 32 -30.84 -15.76 20.09
N SER A 33 -31.87 -16.35 19.50
CA SER A 33 -33.23 -15.80 19.45
C SER A 33 -34.24 -16.93 19.45
N SER A 34 -35.54 -16.61 19.51
CA SER A 34 -36.61 -17.60 19.42
C SER A 34 -36.51 -18.44 18.13
N ALA A 35 -36.07 -17.82 17.03
CA ALA A 35 -35.88 -18.44 15.71
C ALA A 35 -34.51 -19.07 15.50
N ARG A 36 -33.47 -18.65 16.25
CA ARG A 36 -32.08 -19.08 16.07
C ARG A 36 -31.58 -19.84 17.30
N GLN A 37 -31.72 -21.15 17.25
CA GLN A 37 -31.23 -22.08 18.27
C GLN A 37 -30.25 -23.04 17.60
N TYR A 38 -29.15 -23.34 18.28
CA TYR A 38 -28.08 -24.20 17.78
C TYR A 38 -27.86 -25.32 18.79
N GLU A 39 -27.74 -26.55 18.30
CA GLU A 39 -27.38 -27.72 19.10
C GLU A 39 -26.03 -28.21 18.58
N LEU A 40 -24.97 -27.94 19.34
CA LEU A 40 -23.56 -28.01 18.95
C LEU A 40 -22.74 -28.85 19.94
N HIS A 41 -21.49 -29.13 19.61
CA HIS A 41 -20.55 -29.93 20.41
C HIS A 41 -19.57 -29.05 21.22
N ASN A 42 -19.44 -29.32 22.51
CA ASN A 42 -18.50 -28.68 23.43
C ASN A 42 -17.05 -28.83 22.92
N SER A 43 -16.68 -30.04 22.51
CA SER A 43 -15.33 -30.34 22.03
C SER A 43 -14.90 -29.50 20.83
N VAL A 44 -15.84 -29.13 19.93
CA VAL A 44 -15.54 -28.26 18.79
C VAL A 44 -15.45 -26.81 19.26
N LEU A 45 -16.42 -26.38 20.08
CA LEU A 45 -16.53 -24.99 20.53
C LEU A 45 -15.38 -24.56 21.45
N SER A 46 -15.05 -25.36 22.46
CA SER A 46 -13.93 -25.09 23.38
C SER A 46 -12.59 -25.05 22.69
N ASN A 47 -12.33 -25.98 21.76
CA ASN A 47 -11.08 -26.01 21.00
C ASN A 47 -10.92 -24.79 20.07
N ALA A 48 -12.03 -24.24 19.57
CA ALA A 48 -12.02 -23.19 18.57
C ALA A 48 -12.20 -21.78 19.15
N SER A 49 -12.71 -21.66 20.38
CA SER A 49 -13.00 -20.38 21.04
C SER A 49 -12.61 -20.46 22.52
N PRO A 50 -11.52 -19.75 22.93
CA PRO A 50 -11.12 -19.67 24.33
C PRO A 50 -12.23 -19.11 25.22
N ARG A 51 -13.01 -18.16 24.70
CA ARG A 51 -14.12 -17.58 25.46
C ARG A 51 -15.25 -18.57 25.69
N ILE A 52 -15.58 -19.39 24.70
CA ILE A 52 -16.60 -20.42 24.89
C ILE A 52 -16.11 -21.49 25.86
N ASP A 53 -14.82 -21.85 25.81
CA ASP A 53 -14.21 -22.78 26.77
C ASP A 53 -14.40 -22.30 28.23
N GLU A 54 -14.12 -21.02 28.50
CA GLU A 54 -14.38 -20.41 29.82
C GLU A 54 -15.87 -20.46 30.22
N LEU A 55 -16.79 -20.35 29.26
CA LEU A 55 -18.23 -20.37 29.52
C LEU A 55 -18.80 -21.78 29.69
N LEU A 56 -18.09 -22.80 29.18
CA LEU A 56 -18.47 -24.22 29.20
C LEU A 56 -17.70 -25.02 30.27
N ASP A 57 -17.34 -24.35 31.37
CA ASP A 57 -16.63 -24.94 32.49
C ASP A 57 -17.31 -26.22 33.05
N GLU A 58 -16.51 -27.21 33.48
CA GLU A 58 -16.99 -28.50 33.98
C GLU A 58 -17.90 -28.33 35.21
N GLU A 59 -17.64 -27.33 36.07
CA GLU A 59 -18.51 -27.00 37.21
C GLU A 59 -19.90 -26.50 36.78
N GLY A 60 -20.03 -26.03 35.53
CA GLY A 60 -21.24 -25.54 34.90
C GLY A 60 -22.13 -26.63 34.30
N ALA A 61 -21.59 -27.84 34.09
CA ALA A 61 -22.24 -28.92 33.38
C ALA A 61 -23.45 -29.50 34.13
N ALA A 62 -24.49 -29.90 33.40
CA ALA A 62 -25.64 -30.59 33.95
C ALA A 62 -25.32 -32.07 34.23
N ASP A 63 -25.59 -32.53 35.46
CA ASP A 63 -25.55 -33.95 35.83
C ASP A 63 -26.82 -34.67 35.34
N LEU A 64 -26.78 -35.11 34.07
CA LEU A 64 -27.92 -35.78 33.45
C LEU A 64 -28.20 -37.15 34.10
N THR A 65 -29.47 -37.39 34.46
CA THR A 65 -29.88 -38.69 34.97
C THR A 65 -29.81 -39.79 33.91
N HIS A 66 -29.59 -41.04 34.32
CA HIS A 66 -29.62 -42.21 33.43
C HIS A 66 -30.96 -42.34 32.66
N SER A 67 -32.07 -41.85 33.22
CA SER A 67 -33.37 -41.80 32.53
C SER A 67 -33.41 -40.75 31.41
N ALA A 68 -32.76 -39.60 31.60
CA ALA A 68 -32.68 -38.55 30.58
C ALA A 68 -31.83 -39.02 29.38
N LEU A 69 -30.68 -39.65 29.66
CA LEU A 69 -29.81 -40.26 28.64
C LEU A 69 -30.54 -41.33 27.82
N LYS A 70 -31.32 -42.21 28.47
CA LYS A 70 -32.11 -43.25 27.79
C LYS A 70 -33.21 -42.68 26.87
N ARG A 71 -33.64 -41.43 27.10
CA ARG A 71 -34.59 -40.69 26.26
C ARG A 71 -33.90 -39.85 25.18
N GLY A 72 -32.59 -39.96 25.03
CA GLY A 72 -31.81 -39.24 24.00
C GLY A 72 -31.54 -37.78 24.35
N ARG A 73 -31.62 -37.36 25.62
CA ARG A 73 -31.18 -36.03 26.05
C ARG A 73 -29.66 -36.04 26.21
N THR A 74 -28.97 -35.23 25.42
CA THR A 74 -27.50 -35.14 25.39
C THR A 74 -26.97 -33.77 25.83
N ILE A 75 -27.84 -32.75 25.89
CA ILE A 75 -27.48 -31.37 26.25
C ILE A 75 -27.08 -31.27 27.72
N LYS A 76 -25.82 -30.90 27.95
CA LYS A 76 -25.22 -30.64 29.28
C LYS A 76 -25.02 -29.16 29.56
N TYR A 77 -24.87 -28.36 28.51
CA TYR A 77 -24.62 -26.93 28.62
C TYR A 77 -25.65 -26.13 27.86
N ARG A 78 -25.97 -24.94 28.39
CA ARG A 78 -26.82 -23.99 27.69
C ARG A 78 -26.27 -22.58 27.80
N LEU A 79 -26.14 -21.91 26.66
CA LEU A 79 -25.75 -20.52 26.56
C LEU A 79 -26.91 -19.72 25.95
N ASP A 80 -27.35 -18.67 26.63
CA ASP A 80 -28.36 -17.75 26.13
C ASP A 80 -27.70 -16.40 25.79
N LEU A 81 -28.09 -15.81 24.67
CA LEU A 81 -27.63 -14.47 24.29
C LEU A 81 -28.30 -13.40 25.16
N ALA A 82 -27.50 -12.52 25.75
CA ALA A 82 -27.95 -11.44 26.62
C ALA A 82 -27.34 -10.09 26.22
N PRO A 83 -28.01 -8.95 26.51
CA PRO A 83 -27.43 -7.63 26.28
C PRO A 83 -26.09 -7.48 27.01
N ASN A 84 -25.10 -6.91 26.33
CA ASN A 84 -23.80 -6.63 26.92
C ASN A 84 -23.88 -5.37 27.80
N PRO A 85 -23.60 -5.45 29.11
CA PRO A 85 -23.65 -4.29 30.00
C PRO A 85 -22.61 -3.20 29.64
N ASP A 86 -21.52 -3.58 28.97
CA ASP A 86 -20.45 -2.67 28.60
C ASP A 86 -20.68 -1.97 27.25
N TYR A 87 -21.75 -2.32 26.53
CA TYR A 87 -22.08 -1.71 25.25
C TYR A 87 -22.51 -0.24 25.42
N LYS A 88 -21.76 0.68 24.82
CA LYS A 88 -22.00 2.14 24.91
C LYS A 88 -22.27 2.81 23.56
N ASP A 89 -22.66 2.04 22.55
CA ASP A 89 -22.87 2.52 21.17
C ASP A 89 -21.60 3.14 20.54
N ASP A 90 -20.43 2.84 21.09
CA ASP A 90 -19.11 3.34 20.68
C ASP A 90 -18.37 2.37 19.74
N ASP A 91 -19.09 1.36 19.24
CA ASP A 91 -18.69 0.39 18.21
C ASP A 91 -17.49 -0.52 18.54
N LYS A 92 -16.97 -0.46 19.78
CA LYS A 92 -15.81 -1.23 20.24
C LYS A 92 -16.15 -2.60 20.82
N VAL A 93 -17.38 -2.77 21.29
CA VAL A 93 -17.81 -3.98 22.01
C VAL A 93 -19.05 -4.57 21.36
N VAL A 94 -19.18 -5.90 21.37
CA VAL A 94 -20.38 -6.57 20.87
C VAL A 94 -21.61 -6.15 21.65
N LYS A 95 -22.73 -5.93 20.95
CA LYS A 95 -24.01 -5.56 21.57
C LYS A 95 -24.58 -6.63 22.48
N TYR A 96 -24.31 -7.89 22.17
CA TYR A 96 -24.81 -9.04 22.92
C TYR A 96 -23.68 -10.03 23.21
N ILE A 97 -23.74 -10.65 24.38
CA ILE A 97 -22.78 -11.63 24.89
C ILE A 97 -23.49 -12.94 25.27
N LEU A 98 -22.77 -14.04 25.19
CA LEU A 98 -23.26 -15.34 25.64
C LEU A 98 -23.18 -15.43 27.18
N GLN A 99 -24.26 -15.90 27.80
CA GLN A 99 -24.33 -16.14 29.24
C GLN A 99 -24.72 -17.59 29.53
N PRO A 100 -24.02 -18.27 30.46
CA PRO A 100 -24.34 -19.64 30.82
C PRO A 100 -25.64 -19.69 31.63
N VAL A 101 -26.47 -20.68 31.30
CA VAL A 101 -27.74 -20.94 31.97
C VAL A 101 -27.65 -22.30 32.65
N ARG A 102 -27.86 -22.32 33.96
CA ARG A 102 -27.90 -23.57 34.73
C ARG A 102 -29.07 -24.44 34.26
N LEU A 103 -28.77 -25.71 34.03
CA LEU A 103 -29.71 -26.75 33.66
C LEU A 103 -29.93 -27.70 34.84
N ASP A 104 -31.10 -28.32 34.87
CA ASP A 104 -31.45 -29.38 35.82
C ASP A 104 -30.92 -30.75 35.36
N SER A 105 -31.18 -31.78 36.17
CA SER A 105 -30.79 -33.17 35.89
C SER A 105 -31.50 -33.83 34.69
N TRP A 106 -32.42 -33.10 34.05
CA TRP A 106 -33.12 -33.46 32.81
C TRP A 106 -32.60 -32.67 31.59
N GLY A 107 -31.63 -31.76 31.79
CA GLY A 107 -31.09 -30.90 30.74
C GLY A 107 -32.02 -29.73 30.38
N GLU A 108 -32.98 -29.41 31.26
CA GLU A 108 -33.92 -28.30 31.07
C GLU A 108 -33.57 -27.14 31.99
N SER A 109 -33.93 -25.91 31.58
CA SER A 109 -33.67 -24.73 32.42
C SER A 109 -34.87 -24.44 33.30
N ASP A 110 -34.59 -24.19 34.58
CA ASP A 110 -35.58 -23.80 35.58
C ASP A 110 -36.11 -22.36 35.36
N LYS A 111 -35.37 -21.55 34.57
CA LYS A 111 -35.79 -20.20 34.20
C LYS A 111 -36.63 -20.25 32.92
N MET A 112 -37.79 -19.59 32.97
CA MET A 112 -38.60 -19.40 31.78
C MET A 112 -37.74 -18.74 30.66
N PRO A 113 -37.84 -19.22 29.42
CA PRO A 113 -37.35 -18.53 28.23
C PRO A 113 -37.51 -17.02 28.25
N ARG A 114 -36.42 -16.24 28.41
CA ARG A 114 -36.49 -14.77 28.20
C ARG A 114 -36.84 -14.39 26.76
N TYR A 115 -36.74 -15.33 25.83
CA TYR A 115 -36.97 -15.17 24.39
C TYR A 115 -38.45 -15.19 23.97
N LEU A 116 -39.40 -15.35 24.90
CA LEU A 116 -40.84 -15.29 24.60
C LEU A 116 -41.31 -13.93 24.06
N MET A 117 -40.48 -12.89 24.10
CA MET A 117 -40.78 -11.57 23.54
C MET A 117 -39.91 -11.14 22.36
N ASP A 118 -38.90 -11.92 21.98
CA ASP A 118 -38.02 -11.57 20.86
C ASP A 118 -38.55 -12.20 19.58
N LEU A 119 -39.62 -11.60 19.06
CA LEU A 119 -40.12 -11.86 17.71
C LEU A 119 -39.10 -11.23 16.75
N GLU A 120 -38.19 -12.03 16.22
CA GLU A 120 -37.50 -11.68 14.97
C GLU A 120 -38.60 -11.43 13.92
N ASN A 121 -39.05 -10.17 13.82
CA ASN A 121 -40.01 -9.77 12.81
C ASN A 121 -39.36 -10.09 11.46
N ALA A 122 -40.06 -10.84 10.61
CA ALA A 122 -39.60 -11.35 9.31
C ALA A 122 -39.15 -10.26 8.29
N LYS A 123 -39.02 -9.00 8.71
CA LYS A 123 -38.58 -7.84 7.91
C LYS A 123 -37.16 -7.34 8.22
N SER A 124 -36.57 -7.61 9.39
CA SER A 124 -35.20 -7.17 9.68
C SER A 124 -34.55 -8.03 10.78
N VAL A 125 -33.63 -8.90 10.39
CA VAL A 125 -32.80 -9.68 11.32
C VAL A 125 -31.78 -8.74 11.97
N ASN A 126 -31.58 -8.86 13.29
CA ASN A 126 -30.55 -8.12 13.99
C ASN A 126 -29.16 -8.50 13.44
N PRO A 127 -28.34 -7.55 12.95
CA PRO A 127 -27.04 -7.85 12.33
C PRO A 127 -26.11 -8.66 13.24
N THR A 128 -26.13 -8.40 14.55
CA THR A 128 -25.32 -9.18 15.52
C THR A 128 -25.77 -10.64 15.59
N HIS A 129 -27.08 -10.94 15.47
CA HIS A 129 -27.56 -12.32 15.48
C HIS A 129 -27.11 -13.09 14.22
N ALA A 130 -27.13 -12.41 13.07
CA ALA A 130 -26.60 -12.97 11.82
C ALA A 130 -25.09 -13.20 11.93
N ALA A 131 -24.35 -12.27 12.52
CA ALA A 131 -22.91 -12.41 12.77
C ALA A 131 -22.57 -13.62 13.65
N TYR A 132 -23.27 -13.83 14.77
CA TYR A 132 -23.10 -15.05 15.58
C TYR A 132 -23.39 -16.33 14.78
N THR A 133 -24.41 -16.30 13.90
CA THR A 133 -24.72 -17.44 13.02
C THR A 133 -23.55 -17.76 12.10
N ALA A 134 -22.96 -16.73 11.49
CA ALA A 134 -21.82 -16.88 10.59
C ALA A 134 -20.57 -17.39 11.31
N VAL A 135 -20.25 -16.82 12.49
CA VAL A 135 -19.09 -17.26 13.28
C VAL A 135 -19.27 -18.69 13.77
N LEU A 136 -20.42 -19.04 14.36
CA LEU A 136 -20.71 -20.42 14.79
C LEU A 136 -20.68 -21.40 13.62
N GLY A 137 -21.20 -21.02 12.45
CA GLY A 137 -21.10 -21.81 11.23
C GLY A 137 -19.64 -22.04 10.82
N ALA A 138 -18.79 -21.01 10.87
CA ALA A 138 -17.39 -21.10 10.53
C ALA A 138 -16.62 -22.11 11.43
N LEU A 139 -16.97 -22.21 12.72
CA LEU A 139 -16.41 -23.22 13.64
C LEU A 139 -16.70 -24.66 13.16
N TYR A 140 -17.79 -24.85 12.41
CA TYR A 140 -18.23 -26.12 11.84
C TYR A 140 -17.93 -26.24 10.34
N GLN A 141 -16.99 -25.43 9.83
CA GLN A 141 -16.59 -25.41 8.40
C GLN A 141 -17.75 -25.09 7.45
N VAL A 142 -18.78 -24.40 7.95
CA VAL A 142 -19.82 -23.81 7.10
C VAL A 142 -19.25 -22.51 6.51
N PRO A 143 -19.29 -22.32 5.17
CA PRO A 143 -18.79 -21.11 4.54
C PRO A 143 -19.42 -19.84 5.11
N VAL A 144 -18.59 -18.83 5.37
CA VAL A 144 -19.07 -17.51 5.80
C VAL A 144 -19.61 -16.78 4.57
N ASP A 145 -20.92 -16.63 4.50
CA ASP A 145 -21.57 -15.84 3.45
C ASP A 145 -21.54 -14.34 3.81
N LEU A 146 -20.68 -13.58 3.14
CA LEU A 146 -20.62 -12.12 3.28
C LEU A 146 -21.50 -11.40 2.23
N GLY A 147 -22.13 -12.14 1.32
CA GLY A 147 -22.82 -11.62 0.14
C GLY A 147 -22.01 -11.82 -1.14
N ASN A 148 -22.51 -11.25 -2.24
CA ASN A 148 -21.90 -11.39 -3.56
C ASN A 148 -21.34 -10.04 -4.04
N PHE A 149 -20.02 -9.88 -4.10
CA PHE A 149 -19.37 -8.63 -4.54
C PHE A 149 -19.64 -8.24 -6.00
N SER A 150 -20.16 -9.14 -6.82
CA SER A 150 -20.57 -8.79 -8.18
C SER A 150 -21.88 -8.01 -8.20
N THR A 151 -22.69 -8.11 -7.14
CA THR A 151 -24.04 -7.53 -7.07
C THR A 151 -24.24 -6.59 -5.89
N ASP A 152 -23.56 -6.84 -4.78
CA ASP A 152 -23.73 -6.13 -3.52
C ASP A 152 -22.70 -4.99 -3.42
N ALA A 153 -23.10 -3.87 -2.81
CA ALA A 153 -22.19 -2.76 -2.60
C ALA A 153 -21.11 -3.13 -1.57
N LEU A 154 -19.85 -2.73 -1.83
CA LEU A 154 -18.73 -2.96 -0.93
C LEU A 154 -19.01 -2.48 0.51
N GLY A 155 -19.74 -1.36 0.65
CA GLY A 155 -20.15 -0.84 1.95
C GLY A 155 -21.00 -1.82 2.76
N ASP A 156 -21.98 -2.46 2.13
CA ASP A 156 -22.87 -3.42 2.80
C ASP A 156 -22.10 -4.67 3.26
N ILE A 157 -21.16 -5.12 2.42
CA ILE A 157 -20.30 -6.26 2.74
C ILE A 157 -19.37 -5.92 3.91
N LEU A 158 -18.78 -4.73 3.91
CA LEU A 158 -17.94 -4.26 5.02
C LEU A 158 -18.73 -4.16 6.32
N THR A 159 -19.95 -3.61 6.32
CA THR A 159 -20.80 -3.54 7.51
C THR A 159 -21.06 -4.94 8.09
N LYS A 160 -21.45 -5.91 7.25
CA LYS A 160 -21.63 -7.31 7.69
C LYS A 160 -20.34 -7.90 8.26
N THR A 161 -19.22 -7.63 7.59
CA THR A 161 -17.90 -8.14 7.99
C THR A 161 -17.48 -7.57 9.35
N PHE A 162 -17.71 -6.29 9.61
CA PHE A 162 -17.44 -5.68 10.92
C PHE A 162 -18.24 -6.33 12.05
N ASP A 163 -19.53 -6.63 11.82
CA ASP A 163 -20.34 -7.31 12.83
C ASP A 163 -19.82 -8.73 13.13
N ILE A 164 -19.39 -9.46 12.09
CA ILE A 164 -18.76 -10.78 12.22
C ILE A 164 -17.44 -10.71 12.98
N ILE A 165 -16.58 -9.73 12.66
CA ILE A 165 -15.31 -9.51 13.36
C ILE A 165 -15.54 -9.21 14.84
N LYS A 166 -16.48 -8.31 15.17
CA LYS A 166 -16.80 -8.00 16.58
C LYS A 166 -17.17 -9.26 17.37
N VAL A 167 -18.00 -10.13 16.79
CA VAL A 167 -18.37 -11.41 17.43
C VAL A 167 -17.17 -12.34 17.55
N ALA A 168 -16.35 -12.48 16.51
CA ALA A 168 -15.17 -13.35 16.55
C ALA A 168 -14.09 -12.84 17.52
N GLU A 169 -13.92 -11.51 17.67
CA GLU A 169 -13.06 -10.90 18.68
C GLU A 169 -13.55 -11.22 20.09
N TYR A 170 -14.86 -11.06 20.34
CA TYR A 170 -15.47 -11.42 21.63
C TYR A 170 -15.29 -12.91 21.94
N LEU A 171 -15.45 -13.78 20.95
CA LEU A 171 -15.28 -15.22 21.11
C LEU A 171 -13.80 -15.65 21.09
N GLY A 172 -12.87 -14.77 20.73
CA GLY A 172 -11.44 -15.08 20.62
C GLY A 172 -11.08 -16.03 19.48
N CYS A 173 -11.87 -16.04 18.39
CA CYS A 173 -11.73 -16.99 17.27
C CYS A 173 -11.51 -16.30 15.91
N VAL A 174 -10.91 -15.12 15.90
CA VAL A 174 -10.68 -14.30 14.69
C VAL A 174 -9.97 -15.08 13.57
N GLY A 175 -8.96 -15.90 13.88
CA GLY A 175 -8.20 -16.66 12.89
C GLY A 175 -9.06 -17.60 12.01
N ILE A 176 -10.24 -18.03 12.50
CA ILE A 176 -11.16 -18.91 11.76
C ILE A 176 -11.90 -18.13 10.66
N ILE A 177 -12.22 -16.86 10.90
CA ILE A 177 -12.97 -16.03 9.95
C ILE A 177 -12.06 -15.23 9.01
N THR A 178 -10.78 -15.04 9.34
CA THR A 178 -9.83 -14.25 8.54
C THR A 178 -9.74 -14.75 7.10
N SER A 179 -9.43 -16.04 6.90
CA SER A 179 -9.22 -16.58 5.54
C SER A 179 -10.48 -16.49 4.66
N PRO A 180 -11.69 -16.85 5.15
CA PRO A 180 -12.92 -16.59 4.40
C PRO A 180 -13.13 -15.12 4.05
N ILE A 181 -12.91 -14.19 4.99
CA ILE A 181 -13.07 -12.75 4.76
C ILE A 181 -12.08 -12.26 3.70
N GLU A 182 -10.80 -12.65 3.80
CA GLU A 182 -9.77 -12.30 2.84
C GLU A 182 -10.11 -12.80 1.43
N ALA A 183 -10.46 -14.09 1.29
CA ALA A 183 -10.80 -14.67 -0.01
C ALA A 183 -11.97 -13.92 -0.68
N THR A 184 -12.96 -13.55 0.12
CA THR A 184 -14.18 -12.86 -0.28
C THR A 184 -13.80 -11.44 -0.72
N LEU A 185 -13.05 -10.68 0.10
CA LEU A 185 -12.60 -9.33 -0.25
C LEU A 185 -11.68 -9.29 -1.49
N LEU A 186 -10.69 -10.19 -1.57
CA LEU A 186 -9.73 -10.25 -2.67
C LEU A 186 -10.38 -10.60 -4.01
N ALA A 187 -11.49 -11.34 -4.00
CA ALA A 187 -12.28 -11.61 -5.21
C ALA A 187 -12.83 -10.32 -5.87
N THR A 188 -12.93 -9.21 -5.13
CA THR A 188 -13.31 -7.89 -5.67
C THR A 188 -12.23 -7.29 -6.58
N GLY A 189 -11.00 -7.79 -6.50
CA GLY A 189 -9.87 -7.35 -7.33
C GLY A 189 -9.55 -5.86 -7.15
N GLN A 190 -9.36 -5.14 -8.27
CA GLN A 190 -8.89 -3.74 -8.25
C GLN A 190 -9.81 -2.76 -7.52
N ASN A 191 -11.12 -3.02 -7.41
CA ASN A 191 -12.02 -2.15 -6.67
C ASN A 191 -11.71 -2.12 -5.17
N LEU A 192 -11.22 -3.23 -4.61
CA LEU A 192 -10.73 -3.29 -3.24
C LEU A 192 -9.50 -2.39 -3.08
N PHE A 193 -8.49 -2.55 -3.92
CA PHE A 193 -7.25 -1.77 -3.82
C PHE A 193 -7.49 -0.26 -4.02
N LYS A 194 -8.44 0.13 -4.88
CA LYS A 194 -8.91 1.52 -4.98
C LYS A 194 -9.55 2.04 -3.70
N SER A 195 -10.36 1.21 -3.04
CA SER A 195 -10.95 1.55 -1.75
C SER A 195 -9.88 1.71 -0.67
N ILE A 196 -8.87 0.82 -0.66
CA ILE A 196 -7.74 0.87 0.26
C ILE A 196 -6.93 2.15 0.04
N ALA A 197 -6.60 2.50 -1.20
CA ALA A 197 -5.87 3.72 -1.52
C ALA A 197 -6.61 5.00 -1.09
N LYS A 198 -7.95 4.99 -1.14
CA LYS A 198 -8.80 6.13 -0.76
C LYS A 198 -8.93 6.29 0.76
N GLU A 199 -9.05 5.20 1.51
CA GLU A 199 -9.21 5.24 2.98
C GLU A 199 -8.22 4.34 3.73
N PRO A 200 -6.91 4.57 3.61
CA PRO A 200 -5.91 3.60 4.05
C PRO A 200 -5.91 3.37 5.57
N LEU A 201 -6.19 4.40 6.38
CA LEU A 201 -6.23 4.25 7.85
C LEU A 201 -7.37 3.36 8.35
N GLY A 202 -8.56 3.43 7.72
CA GLY A 202 -9.68 2.57 8.07
C GLY A 202 -9.38 1.11 7.71
N TRP A 203 -8.77 0.90 6.55
CA TRP A 203 -8.32 -0.41 6.11
C TRP A 203 -7.17 -0.98 6.94
N LEU A 204 -6.28 -0.13 7.48
CA LEU A 204 -5.23 -0.55 8.42
C LEU A 204 -5.81 -1.09 9.72
N ASP A 205 -6.78 -0.38 10.31
CA ASP A 205 -7.46 -0.86 11.52
C ASP A 205 -8.19 -2.19 11.26
N PHE A 206 -8.94 -2.25 10.15
CA PHE A 206 -9.61 -3.47 9.72
C PHE A 206 -8.64 -4.65 9.55
N ALA A 207 -7.56 -4.44 8.78
CA ALA A 207 -6.58 -5.48 8.50
C ALA A 207 -5.83 -5.92 9.76
N PHE A 208 -5.55 -5.00 10.68
CA PHE A 208 -4.96 -5.31 11.98
C PHE A 208 -5.88 -6.19 12.84
N ARG A 209 -7.18 -5.88 12.88
CA ARG A 209 -8.17 -6.65 13.65
C ARG A 209 -8.29 -8.09 13.16
N ILE A 210 -8.31 -8.31 11.85
CA ILE A 210 -8.36 -9.66 11.27
C ILE A 210 -6.97 -10.29 11.03
N ARG A 211 -5.89 -9.59 11.36
CA ARG A 211 -4.49 -10.02 11.14
C ARG A 211 -4.17 -10.37 9.69
N SER A 212 -4.81 -9.67 8.74
CA SER A 212 -4.59 -9.88 7.30
C SER A 212 -3.31 -9.22 6.84
N ARG A 213 -2.31 -10.01 6.45
CA ARG A 213 -1.04 -9.48 5.91
C ARG A 213 -1.23 -8.74 4.59
N ILE A 214 -2.05 -9.30 3.69
CA ILE A 214 -2.26 -8.77 2.34
C ILE A 214 -2.90 -7.39 2.40
N LEU A 215 -3.99 -7.25 3.17
CA LEU A 215 -4.71 -5.97 3.31
C LEU A 215 -3.88 -4.96 4.09
N PHE A 216 -3.17 -5.40 5.13
CA PHE A 216 -2.35 -4.52 5.94
C PHE A 216 -1.17 -3.96 5.15
N ARG A 217 -0.49 -4.78 4.35
CA ARG A 217 0.59 -4.34 3.46
C ARG A 217 0.09 -3.25 2.52
N GLU A 218 -1.01 -3.50 1.82
CA GLU A 218 -1.55 -2.54 0.85
C GLU A 218 -1.93 -1.22 1.53
N ALA A 219 -2.66 -1.29 2.64
CA ALA A 219 -3.10 -0.11 3.37
C ALA A 219 -1.92 0.68 3.96
N MET A 220 -0.87 -0.02 4.41
CA MET A 220 0.34 0.60 4.95
C MET A 220 1.13 1.35 3.88
N ILE A 221 1.23 0.79 2.66
CA ILE A 221 1.91 1.44 1.54
C ILE A 221 1.27 2.80 1.24
N HIS A 222 -0.06 2.82 1.09
CA HIS A 222 -0.78 4.06 0.80
C HIS A 222 -0.80 5.04 1.99
N ALA A 223 -0.97 4.55 3.22
CA ALA A 223 -0.90 5.39 4.42
C ALA A 223 0.48 6.07 4.56
N ALA A 224 1.57 5.33 4.31
CA ALA A 224 2.93 5.86 4.38
C ALA A 224 3.19 6.93 3.32
N GLY A 225 2.68 6.74 2.09
CA GLY A 225 2.75 7.74 1.03
C GLY A 225 1.94 8.99 1.33
N GLN A 226 0.79 8.85 2.01
CA GLN A 226 -0.08 9.97 2.40
C GLN A 226 0.28 10.57 3.76
N TYR A 227 1.43 10.20 4.35
CA TYR A 227 1.71 10.51 5.74
C TYR A 227 1.65 12.00 6.08
N ASN A 228 2.11 12.89 5.18
CA ASN A 228 2.09 14.34 5.41
C ASN A 228 0.74 15.00 5.12
N THR A 229 -0.26 14.27 4.62
CA THR A 229 -1.59 14.83 4.39
C THR A 229 -2.30 15.12 5.70
N ASP A 230 -3.16 16.13 5.69
CA ASP A 230 -4.03 16.46 6.84
C ASP A 230 -4.88 15.25 7.26
N TYR A 231 -5.34 14.46 6.28
CA TYR A 231 -6.10 13.25 6.50
C TYR A 231 -5.39 12.26 7.42
N VAL A 232 -4.10 11.98 7.17
CA VAL A 232 -3.32 11.06 8.02
C VAL A 232 -2.94 11.73 9.33
N GLN A 233 -2.40 12.94 9.30
CA GLN A 233 -1.89 13.62 10.49
C GLN A 233 -2.96 13.85 11.56
N GLN A 234 -4.19 14.21 11.18
CA GLN A 234 -5.28 14.45 12.13
C GLN A 234 -5.83 13.16 12.74
N ARG A 235 -5.84 12.06 11.98
CA ARG A 235 -6.38 10.76 12.43
C ARG A 235 -5.34 9.90 13.14
N LEU A 236 -4.04 10.12 12.91
CA LEU A 236 -2.95 9.32 13.49
C LEU A 236 -3.06 9.11 15.03
N PRO A 237 -3.42 10.12 15.85
CA PRO A 237 -3.58 9.94 17.30
C PRO A 237 -4.73 8.99 17.70
N THR A 238 -5.68 8.73 16.79
CA THR A 238 -6.83 7.85 17.02
C THR A 238 -6.57 6.41 16.57
N VAL A 239 -5.52 6.20 15.77
CA VAL A 239 -5.11 4.88 15.26
C VAL A 239 -4.46 4.08 16.38
N ASN A 240 -4.58 2.75 16.33
CA ASN A 240 -3.91 1.85 17.26
C ASN A 240 -2.40 2.19 17.36
N PRO A 241 -1.83 2.34 18.58
CA PRO A 241 -0.43 2.73 18.75
C PRO A 241 0.58 1.86 18.00
N ALA A 242 0.33 0.56 17.89
CA ALA A 242 1.20 -0.36 17.17
C ALA A 242 1.22 -0.09 15.66
N ILE A 243 0.05 0.23 15.08
CA ILE A 243 -0.06 0.63 13.68
C ILE A 243 0.62 1.98 13.47
N ALA A 244 0.39 2.94 14.37
CA ALA A 244 0.97 4.28 14.30
C ALA A 244 2.51 4.25 14.36
N GLU A 245 3.09 3.36 15.16
CA GLU A 245 4.55 3.16 15.24
C GLU A 245 5.13 2.68 13.90
N VAL A 246 4.55 1.62 13.32
CA VAL A 246 5.00 1.08 12.03
C VAL A 246 4.84 2.12 10.93
N LEU A 247 3.69 2.80 10.87
CA LEU A 247 3.42 3.85 9.90
C LEU A 247 4.44 5.00 10.00
N THR A 248 4.71 5.48 11.22
CA THR A 248 5.69 6.55 11.45
C THR A 248 7.10 6.13 11.03
N LYS A 249 7.50 4.90 11.33
CA LYS A 249 8.79 4.32 10.91
C LYS A 249 8.91 4.25 9.39
N LYS A 250 7.86 3.80 8.70
CA LYS A 250 7.82 3.71 7.22
C LYS A 250 7.85 5.09 6.57
N ALA A 251 7.01 6.01 7.04
CA ALA A 251 6.99 7.38 6.56
C ALA A 251 8.32 8.11 6.78
N THR A 252 8.98 7.88 7.92
CA THR A 252 10.30 8.47 8.19
C THR A 252 11.35 7.95 7.22
N LYS A 253 11.36 6.64 6.92
CA LYS A 253 12.25 6.07 5.90
C LYS A 253 12.00 6.69 4.52
N LEU A 254 10.73 6.84 4.13
CA LEU A 254 10.36 7.47 2.87
C LEU A 254 10.82 8.93 2.81
N LYS A 255 10.60 9.71 3.87
CA LYS A 255 11.11 11.10 3.99
C LYS A 255 12.62 11.18 3.82
N VAL A 256 13.37 10.27 4.46
CA VAL A 256 14.83 10.20 4.33
C VAL A 256 15.25 9.86 2.91
N ALA A 257 14.53 8.95 2.24
CA ALA A 257 14.81 8.58 0.85
C ALA A 257 14.57 9.74 -0.13
N VAL A 258 13.46 10.47 0.03
CA VAL A 258 13.18 11.68 -0.77
C VAL A 258 14.23 12.75 -0.52
N LYS A 259 14.51 13.06 0.75
CA LYS A 259 15.55 14.03 1.14
C LYS A 259 16.91 13.66 0.56
N GLY A 260 17.29 12.39 0.65
CA GLY A 260 18.55 11.88 0.10
C GLY A 260 18.62 11.98 -1.43
N SER A 261 17.48 11.80 -2.11
CA SER A 261 17.41 11.94 -3.57
C SER A 261 17.56 13.42 -3.99
N MET A 262 16.85 14.33 -3.32
CA MET A 262 17.00 15.78 -3.53
C MET A 262 18.44 16.26 -3.25
N HIS A 263 19.04 15.76 -2.16
CA HIS A 263 20.43 16.07 -1.84
C HIS A 263 21.40 15.59 -2.93
N ARG A 264 21.21 14.36 -3.44
CA ARG A 264 22.01 13.82 -4.55
C ARG A 264 21.86 14.63 -5.83
N MET A 265 20.64 15.07 -6.15
CA MET A 265 20.37 15.95 -7.30
C MET A 265 21.14 17.28 -7.19
N LEU A 266 21.06 17.95 -6.04
CA LEU A 266 21.72 19.25 -5.84
C LEU A 266 23.25 19.14 -5.77
N SER A 267 23.75 18.04 -5.22
CA SER A 267 25.20 17.80 -5.04
C SER A 267 25.87 17.17 -6.27
N TYR A 268 25.09 16.83 -7.30
CA TYR A 268 25.62 16.23 -8.52
C TYR A 268 26.50 17.20 -9.31
N TYR A 269 27.61 16.68 -9.82
CA TYR A 269 28.50 17.34 -10.76
C TYR A 269 28.74 16.41 -11.97
N PRO A 270 28.43 16.85 -13.20
CA PRO A 270 28.83 16.14 -14.41
C PRO A 270 30.32 15.77 -14.41
N THR A 271 30.65 14.54 -14.78
CA THR A 271 32.04 14.04 -14.78
C THR A 271 32.97 14.89 -15.64
N VAL A 272 32.46 15.44 -16.76
CA VAL A 272 33.22 16.32 -17.65
C VAL A 272 33.69 17.62 -16.96
N LEU A 273 33.00 18.05 -15.90
CA LEU A 273 33.37 19.22 -15.10
C LEU A 273 34.35 18.88 -13.97
N GLN A 274 34.55 17.60 -13.67
CA GLN A 274 35.43 17.15 -12.61
C GLN A 274 36.87 17.08 -13.15
N ARG A 275 37.82 17.50 -12.32
CA ARG A 275 39.24 17.47 -12.65
C ARG A 275 40.00 16.77 -11.53
N GLU A 276 40.98 15.98 -11.91
CA GLU A 276 41.86 15.33 -10.95
C GLU A 276 42.73 16.38 -10.25
N ILE A 277 43.04 16.14 -8.98
CA ILE A 277 43.99 16.97 -8.24
C ILE A 277 45.36 16.66 -8.82
N THR A 278 45.89 17.56 -9.63
CA THR A 278 47.24 17.45 -10.17
C THR A 278 48.21 18.30 -9.37
N VAL A 279 49.43 17.79 -9.17
CA VAL A 279 50.55 18.50 -8.53
C VAL A 279 51.43 19.21 -9.59
N GLY A 280 51.00 19.20 -10.86
CA GLY A 280 51.79 19.59 -12.02
C GLY A 280 51.53 21.01 -12.54
N ARG A 281 51.88 21.26 -13.80
CA ARG A 281 51.75 22.57 -14.45
C ARG A 281 50.38 22.74 -15.13
N CYS A 282 49.90 23.96 -15.05
CA CYS A 282 48.60 24.44 -15.53
C CYS A 282 48.33 24.23 -17.04
N ASP A 283 49.38 24.20 -17.85
CA ASP A 283 49.37 24.01 -19.31
C ASP A 283 49.16 22.55 -19.75
N ILE A 284 49.69 21.60 -18.98
CA ILE A 284 49.61 20.15 -19.27
C ILE A 284 48.35 19.55 -18.63
N ASP A 285 48.06 19.92 -17.38
CA ASP A 285 47.02 19.29 -16.57
C ASP A 285 45.60 19.82 -16.88
N LYS A 286 45.45 20.60 -17.95
CA LYS A 286 44.22 21.27 -18.35
C LYS A 286 43.59 22.13 -17.25
N ILE A 287 44.25 22.45 -16.13
CA ILE A 287 43.67 23.25 -15.02
C ILE A 287 43.67 24.77 -15.24
N GLY A 288 44.06 25.24 -16.43
CA GLY A 288 44.12 26.67 -16.76
C GLY A 288 42.80 27.34 -17.10
N ARG A 289 42.81 28.69 -17.06
CA ARG A 289 41.64 29.54 -17.33
C ARG A 289 40.97 29.21 -18.67
N ALA A 290 41.75 29.03 -19.73
CA ALA A 290 41.22 28.72 -21.06
C ALA A 290 40.44 27.39 -21.06
N SER A 291 40.95 26.38 -20.35
CA SER A 291 40.26 25.10 -20.23
C SER A 291 38.96 25.22 -19.44
N TYR A 292 38.93 25.96 -18.32
CA TYR A 292 37.67 26.23 -17.59
C TYR A 292 36.68 27.04 -18.45
N GLY A 293 37.18 27.91 -19.34
CA GLY A 293 36.37 28.65 -20.29
C GLY A 293 35.61 27.73 -21.26
N ASN A 294 36.19 26.61 -21.67
CA ASN A 294 35.52 25.63 -22.54
C ASN A 294 34.30 24.96 -21.86
N ASP A 295 34.28 24.94 -20.53
CA ASP A 295 33.23 24.30 -19.74
C ASP A 295 32.08 25.24 -19.39
N ILE A 296 32.14 26.52 -19.79
CA ILE A 296 31.20 27.56 -19.34
C ILE A 296 29.74 27.19 -19.63
N LEU A 297 29.44 26.61 -20.80
CA LEU A 297 28.08 26.23 -21.17
C LEU A 297 27.56 25.04 -20.34
N HIS A 298 28.44 24.11 -19.94
CA HIS A 298 28.09 23.03 -19.01
C HIS A 298 27.80 23.58 -17.60
N TRP A 299 28.61 24.53 -17.13
CA TRP A 299 28.36 25.22 -15.85
C TRP A 299 27.05 25.99 -15.86
N LEU A 300 26.72 26.69 -16.96
CA LEU A 300 25.44 27.37 -17.10
C LEU A 300 24.27 26.38 -17.07
N ALA A 301 24.34 25.27 -17.81
CA ALA A 301 23.30 24.22 -17.75
C ALA A 301 23.12 23.66 -16.33
N LEU A 302 24.23 23.41 -15.62
CA LEU A 302 24.19 22.96 -14.23
C LEU A 302 23.58 23.99 -13.28
N VAL A 303 23.89 25.28 -13.46
CA VAL A 303 23.33 26.37 -12.66
C VAL A 303 21.83 26.51 -12.92
N SER A 304 21.36 26.46 -14.18
CA SER A 304 19.94 26.49 -14.51
C SER A 304 19.18 25.33 -13.88
N PHE A 305 19.76 24.11 -13.92
CA PHE A 305 19.20 22.95 -13.23
C PHE A 305 19.11 23.17 -11.71
N ARG A 306 20.21 23.61 -11.10
CA ARG A 306 20.26 23.85 -9.65
C ARG A 306 19.30 24.94 -9.22
N HIS A 307 19.16 26.01 -10.01
CA HIS A 307 18.21 27.09 -9.73
C HIS A 307 16.79 26.54 -9.62
N TRP A 308 16.35 25.76 -10.61
CA TRP A 308 15.06 25.09 -10.56
C TRP A 308 14.92 24.15 -9.36
N ALA A 309 15.91 23.29 -9.10
CA ALA A 309 15.86 22.36 -7.97
C ALA A 309 15.84 23.09 -6.61
N THR A 310 16.55 24.21 -6.47
CA THR A 310 16.52 25.06 -5.27
C THR A 310 15.21 25.83 -5.14
N GLN A 311 14.56 26.20 -6.25
CA GLN A 311 13.23 26.80 -6.22
C GLN A 311 12.21 25.81 -5.67
N GLN A 312 12.25 24.54 -6.10
CA GLN A 312 11.39 23.50 -5.51
C GLN A 312 11.61 23.34 -4.00
N LEU A 313 12.84 23.54 -3.52
CA LEU A 313 13.14 23.53 -2.09
C LEU A 313 12.59 24.78 -1.38
N ALA A 314 12.71 25.96 -1.98
CA ALA A 314 12.22 27.22 -1.42
C ALA A 314 10.68 27.28 -1.36
N GLU A 315 9.99 26.59 -2.28
CA GLU A 315 8.53 26.47 -2.32
C GLU A 315 7.99 25.30 -1.48
N ASP A 316 8.86 24.67 -0.65
CA ASP A 316 8.54 23.52 0.20
C ASP A 316 7.97 22.29 -0.52
N GLN A 317 8.21 22.16 -1.84
CA GLN A 317 7.74 21.05 -2.69
C GLN A 317 8.56 19.75 -2.52
N THR A 318 9.15 19.52 -1.34
CA THR A 318 10.03 18.37 -1.07
C THR A 318 9.37 17.40 -0.09
N HIS A 319 10.15 16.63 0.69
CA HIS A 319 9.67 15.75 1.77
C HIS A 319 8.81 16.44 2.86
N HIS A 320 8.66 17.76 2.83
CA HIS A 320 7.76 18.54 3.68
C HIS A 320 6.37 18.74 3.09
N ALA A 321 6.21 18.64 1.77
CA ALA A 321 4.92 18.76 1.09
C ALA A 321 3.96 17.64 1.51
N ALA A 322 2.66 17.87 1.28
CA ALA A 322 1.59 16.91 1.61
C ALA A 322 1.78 15.56 0.89
N ASP A 323 2.27 15.59 -0.34
CA ASP A 323 2.59 14.44 -1.20
C ASP A 323 4.01 13.89 -0.97
N LEU A 324 4.71 14.37 0.07
CA LEU A 324 6.12 14.06 0.36
C LEU A 324 7.08 14.43 -0.78
N GLY A 325 6.69 15.30 -1.72
CA GLY A 325 7.48 15.69 -2.89
C GLY A 325 7.30 14.78 -4.09
N LYS A 326 6.25 13.94 -4.11
CA LYS A 326 5.93 13.03 -5.23
C LYS A 326 5.81 13.77 -6.55
N SER A 327 5.13 14.91 -6.58
CA SER A 327 4.97 15.78 -7.76
C SER A 327 6.32 16.19 -8.38
N VAL A 328 7.28 16.62 -7.56
CA VAL A 328 8.63 16.96 -8.04
C VAL A 328 9.35 15.73 -8.59
N ILE A 329 9.26 14.59 -7.91
CA ILE A 329 9.86 13.34 -8.38
C ILE A 329 9.26 12.89 -9.71
N ASP A 330 7.94 13.02 -9.89
CA ASP A 330 7.25 12.68 -11.13
C ASP A 330 7.69 13.56 -12.29
N VAL A 331 7.83 14.87 -12.06
CA VAL A 331 8.33 15.82 -13.06
C VAL A 331 9.77 15.50 -13.46
N VAL A 332 10.62 15.14 -12.49
CA VAL A 332 12.00 14.67 -12.77
C VAL A 332 12.00 13.38 -13.60
N MET A 333 11.09 12.46 -13.28
CA MET A 333 10.95 11.18 -13.97
C MET A 333 10.30 11.30 -15.34
N LEU A 334 9.53 12.34 -15.61
CA LEU A 334 9.09 12.65 -16.96
C LEU A 334 10.27 13.16 -17.79
N GLY A 335 11.02 14.14 -17.25
CA GLY A 335 12.17 14.73 -17.95
C GLY A 335 11.76 15.55 -19.17
N GLY A 336 12.72 15.84 -20.06
CA GLY A 336 12.48 16.63 -21.27
C GLY A 336 11.88 18.00 -20.95
N ASP A 337 10.79 18.37 -21.61
CA ASP A 337 10.10 19.65 -21.43
C ASP A 337 9.18 19.72 -20.18
N ALA A 338 9.15 18.69 -19.33
CA ALA A 338 8.37 18.69 -18.10
C ALA A 338 8.83 19.76 -17.09
N TYR A 339 10.11 20.11 -17.11
CA TYR A 339 10.71 21.19 -16.34
C TYR A 339 11.90 21.76 -17.12
N LEU A 340 12.18 23.05 -16.92
CA LEU A 340 13.21 23.76 -17.69
C LEU A 340 13.03 23.51 -19.20
N SER A 341 11.81 23.77 -19.68
CA SER A 341 11.43 23.66 -21.08
C SER A 341 12.04 24.80 -21.89
N ARG A 342 12.01 24.68 -23.22
CA ARG A 342 12.52 25.73 -24.11
C ARG A 342 11.93 27.12 -23.83
N PRO A 343 10.60 27.31 -23.64
CA PRO A 343 10.05 28.61 -23.30
C PRO A 343 10.62 29.19 -21.99
N VAL A 344 10.73 28.37 -20.95
CA VAL A 344 11.28 28.79 -19.64
C VAL A 344 12.74 29.23 -19.78
N LEU A 345 13.52 28.54 -20.61
CA LEU A 345 14.91 28.90 -20.87
C LEU A 345 15.03 30.14 -21.77
N ASP A 346 14.12 30.32 -22.72
CA ASP A 346 14.09 31.53 -23.54
C ASP A 346 13.79 32.78 -22.71
N ASP A 347 12.90 32.69 -21.72
CA ASP A 347 12.68 33.74 -20.72
C ASP A 347 13.96 34.00 -19.92
N TRP A 348 14.67 32.96 -19.48
CA TRP A 348 15.97 33.12 -18.80
C TRP A 348 17.03 33.79 -19.70
N HIS A 349 17.02 33.48 -21.00
CA HIS A 349 17.93 34.09 -21.99
C HIS A 349 17.63 35.57 -22.27
N THR A 350 16.48 36.11 -21.88
CA THR A 350 16.24 37.57 -21.95
C THR A 350 17.14 38.32 -20.98
N PHE A 351 17.42 37.74 -19.80
CA PHE A 351 18.35 38.28 -18.82
C PHE A 351 19.82 37.97 -19.16
N PHE A 352 20.05 36.85 -19.85
CA PHE A 352 21.39 36.40 -20.25
C PHE A 352 21.47 36.12 -21.77
N PRO A 353 21.55 37.18 -22.59
CA PRO A 353 21.59 37.05 -24.05
C PRO A 353 22.77 36.22 -24.53
N MET A 354 22.53 35.34 -25.50
CA MET A 354 23.57 34.50 -26.10
C MET A 354 23.22 34.05 -27.52
N SER A 355 24.22 33.55 -28.25
CA SER A 355 24.04 33.06 -29.62
C SER A 355 23.06 31.88 -29.68
N PRO A 356 22.33 31.68 -30.80
CA PRO A 356 21.45 30.53 -30.99
C PRO A 356 22.17 29.19 -30.78
N ARG A 357 23.43 29.09 -31.25
CA ARG A 357 24.28 27.91 -31.05
C ARG A 357 24.53 27.63 -29.57
N SER A 358 24.82 28.66 -28.78
CA SER A 358 25.05 28.52 -27.33
C SER A 358 23.79 28.04 -26.61
N LYS A 359 22.60 28.56 -26.97
CA LYS A 359 21.31 28.10 -26.43
C LYS A 359 21.09 26.61 -26.69
N SER A 360 21.35 26.16 -27.92
CA SER A 360 21.21 24.73 -28.29
C SER A 360 22.15 23.83 -27.51
N VAL A 361 23.40 24.24 -27.30
CA VAL A 361 24.37 23.47 -26.50
C VAL A 361 23.93 23.37 -25.04
N ILE A 362 23.43 24.45 -24.43
CA ILE A 362 22.91 24.41 -23.05
C ILE A 362 21.77 23.40 -22.92
N LEU A 363 20.83 23.39 -23.87
CA LEU A 363 19.73 22.42 -23.88
C LEU A 363 20.24 20.97 -23.92
N GLU A 364 21.16 20.66 -24.83
CA GLU A 364 21.76 19.33 -24.94
C GLU A 364 22.46 18.90 -23.63
N LYS A 365 23.22 19.81 -22.99
CA LYS A 365 23.90 19.51 -21.72
C LYS A 365 22.91 19.36 -20.56
N LEU A 366 21.85 20.15 -20.57
CA LEU A 366 20.77 20.03 -19.61
C LEU A 366 20.07 18.68 -19.73
N ASP A 367 19.77 18.21 -20.94
CA ASP A 367 19.16 16.88 -21.16
C ASP A 367 20.03 15.76 -20.61
N GLY A 368 21.36 15.86 -20.77
CA GLY A 368 22.32 14.95 -20.13
C GLY A 368 22.24 14.97 -18.60
N ILE A 369 22.12 16.16 -17.99
CA ILE A 369 21.93 16.30 -16.54
C ILE A 369 20.60 15.67 -16.10
N LYS A 370 19.50 15.96 -16.82
CA LYS A 370 18.16 15.40 -16.54
C LYS A 370 18.18 13.87 -16.62
N ALA A 371 18.87 13.29 -17.61
CA ALA A 371 18.99 11.84 -17.77
C ALA A 371 19.72 11.17 -16.59
N THR A 372 20.80 11.78 -16.08
CA THR A 372 21.51 11.26 -14.90
C THR A 372 20.67 11.41 -13.63
N VAL A 373 20.07 12.58 -13.43
CA VAL A 373 19.25 12.91 -12.26
C VAL A 373 18.04 11.98 -12.14
N LYS A 374 17.42 11.60 -13.26
CA LYS A 374 16.35 10.59 -13.32
C LYS A 374 16.74 9.28 -12.62
N GLN A 375 18.00 8.84 -12.71
CA GLN A 375 18.45 7.62 -12.03
C GLN A 375 18.47 7.75 -10.50
N PHE A 376 18.70 8.95 -9.97
CA PHE A 376 18.74 9.17 -8.52
C PHE A 376 17.38 9.01 -7.84
N VAL A 377 16.30 9.27 -8.59
CA VAL A 377 14.92 9.25 -8.08
C VAL A 377 14.15 7.99 -8.47
N ARG A 378 14.66 7.17 -9.40
CA ARG A 378 14.00 5.96 -9.93
C ARG A 378 13.54 4.97 -8.86
N VAL A 379 14.28 4.85 -7.76
CA VAL A 379 13.89 3.98 -6.64
C VAL A 379 12.58 4.42 -5.97
N LEU A 380 12.25 5.71 -6.02
CA LEU A 380 11.04 6.28 -5.42
C LEU A 380 9.80 6.05 -6.28
N THR A 381 9.94 5.69 -7.56
CA THR A 381 8.83 5.43 -8.48
C THR A 381 8.44 3.96 -8.56
N ALA A 382 9.08 3.08 -7.79
CA ALA A 382 8.67 1.68 -7.71
C ALA A 382 7.23 1.59 -7.16
N ASN A 383 6.42 0.67 -7.71
CA ASN A 383 5.11 0.37 -7.19
C ASN A 383 5.16 -0.94 -6.39
N GLU A 384 5.08 -0.84 -5.06
CA GLU A 384 5.01 -2.00 -4.16
C GLU A 384 3.57 -2.41 -3.84
N SER A 385 2.58 -1.63 -4.32
CA SER A 385 1.15 -1.89 -4.14
C SER A 385 0.58 -2.83 -5.20
N GLN A 386 -0.51 -3.51 -4.88
CA GLN A 386 -1.27 -4.35 -5.81
C GLN A 386 -2.25 -3.53 -6.66
N LEU A 387 -2.46 -2.26 -6.32
CA LEU A 387 -3.16 -1.31 -7.17
C LEU A 387 -2.44 -1.15 -8.51
N ASN A 388 -3.19 -1.28 -9.60
CA ASN A 388 -2.73 -0.88 -10.92
C ASN A 388 -2.73 0.66 -11.01
N VAL A 389 -1.57 1.25 -10.74
CA VAL A 389 -1.36 2.70 -10.76
C VAL A 389 -1.43 3.32 -12.16
N ASP A 390 -1.21 2.53 -13.23
CA ASP A 390 -1.34 3.02 -14.60
C ASP A 390 -2.81 3.25 -14.97
N ALA A 391 -3.68 2.34 -14.56
CA ALA A 391 -5.12 2.45 -14.76
C ALA A 391 -5.80 3.34 -13.71
N THR A 392 -5.21 3.52 -12.54
CA THR A 392 -5.73 4.38 -11.46
C THR A 392 -4.58 5.11 -10.78
N PRO A 393 -4.18 6.27 -11.34
CA PRO A 393 -3.09 7.07 -10.81
C PRO A 393 -3.35 7.52 -9.37
N VAL A 394 -2.29 7.58 -8.59
CA VAL A 394 -2.29 8.06 -7.20
C VAL A 394 -1.31 9.22 -7.04
N GLU A 395 -1.67 10.17 -6.19
CA GLU A 395 -0.91 11.40 -5.96
C GLU A 395 0.18 11.25 -4.88
N HIS A 396 0.35 10.04 -4.34
CA HIS A 396 1.30 9.71 -3.28
C HIS A 396 2.26 8.59 -3.70
N PHE A 397 3.34 8.43 -2.93
CA PHE A 397 4.29 7.33 -3.17
C PHE A 397 3.68 5.96 -2.84
N THR A 398 4.05 4.95 -3.64
CA THR A 398 3.72 3.54 -3.41
C THR A 398 4.95 2.64 -3.31
N CYS A 399 6.15 3.20 -3.16
CA CYS A 399 7.44 2.47 -3.12
C CYS A 399 7.82 1.90 -1.74
N SER A 400 6.92 1.97 -0.75
CA SER A 400 7.20 1.55 0.63
C SER A 400 7.07 0.04 0.82
N ALA A 401 8.15 -0.72 0.62
CA ALA A 401 8.13 -2.17 0.85
C ALA A 401 7.86 -2.55 2.31
N MET A 402 7.14 -3.66 2.54
CA MET A 402 6.82 -4.24 3.86
C MET A 402 7.65 -5.49 4.11
N ASN A 403 8.21 -5.63 5.31
CA ASN A 403 8.92 -6.84 5.73
C ASN A 403 8.09 -7.60 6.76
N VAL A 404 8.44 -8.87 7.00
CA VAL A 404 7.78 -9.71 8.02
C VAL A 404 7.78 -9.04 9.40
N GLY A 405 8.90 -8.42 9.82
CA GLY A 405 8.99 -7.74 11.11
C GLY A 405 8.23 -6.41 11.22
N ASP A 406 7.54 -5.98 10.16
CA ASP A 406 6.71 -4.77 10.20
C ASP A 406 5.22 -5.08 10.51
N TYR A 407 4.82 -6.35 10.60
CA TYR A 407 3.48 -6.75 11.04
C TYR A 407 3.43 -6.82 12.58
N PRO A 408 2.58 -6.01 13.25
CA PRO A 408 2.58 -5.91 14.72
C PRO A 408 2.26 -7.19 15.48
N TRP A 409 1.58 -8.15 14.87
CA TRP A 409 1.04 -9.35 15.53
C TRP A 409 1.90 -10.62 15.34
N GLU A 410 3.03 -10.54 14.62
CA GLU A 410 3.88 -11.73 14.35
C GLU A 410 4.43 -12.39 15.61
N GLY A 411 4.71 -11.58 16.65
CA GLY A 411 5.15 -12.11 17.95
C GLY A 411 4.04 -12.90 18.68
N ASP A 412 2.79 -12.51 18.47
CA ASP A 412 1.63 -13.14 19.11
C ASP A 412 1.23 -14.44 18.38
N ASP A 413 1.30 -14.45 17.05
CA ASP A 413 0.91 -15.61 16.24
C ASP A 413 1.90 -16.77 16.41
N ALA A 414 3.20 -16.46 16.50
CA ALA A 414 4.23 -17.44 16.84
C ALA A 414 4.00 -18.08 18.22
N ALA A 415 3.45 -17.33 19.18
CA ALA A 415 3.10 -17.84 20.51
C ALA A 415 1.79 -18.65 20.52
N ARG A 416 0.86 -18.38 19.59
CA ARG A 416 -0.44 -19.06 19.46
C ARG A 416 -0.39 -20.34 18.61
N GLY A 417 0.73 -20.61 17.94
CA GLY A 417 0.86 -21.78 17.07
C GLY A 417 -0.05 -21.73 15.83
N GLU A 418 -0.55 -20.55 15.47
CA GLU A 418 -1.29 -20.35 14.23
C GLU A 418 -0.35 -20.62 13.04
N ARG A 419 -0.77 -21.49 12.12
CA ARG A 419 0.02 -21.76 10.91
C ARG A 419 0.07 -20.48 10.11
N VAL A 420 1.24 -19.84 10.12
CA VAL A 420 1.60 -18.76 9.22
C VAL A 420 1.21 -19.19 7.80
N SER A 421 0.25 -18.49 7.19
CA SER A 421 0.03 -18.58 5.76
C SER A 421 1.33 -18.16 5.09
N VAL A 422 2.09 -19.14 4.62
CA VAL A 422 3.31 -18.90 3.87
C VAL A 422 2.87 -18.19 2.59
N GLU A 423 3.16 -16.89 2.51
CA GLU A 423 3.15 -16.19 1.24
C GLU A 423 4.09 -16.96 0.31
N THR A 424 3.53 -17.61 -0.70
CA THR A 424 4.32 -18.03 -1.86
C THR A 424 4.63 -16.76 -2.61
N VAL A 425 5.72 -16.10 -2.20
CA VAL A 425 6.46 -15.22 -3.09
C VAL A 425 6.82 -16.10 -4.29
N PRO A 426 6.42 -15.76 -5.54
CA PRO A 426 6.99 -16.44 -6.68
C PRO A 426 8.48 -16.13 -6.67
N GLU A 427 9.29 -17.11 -6.28
CA GLU A 427 10.72 -17.12 -6.53
C GLU A 427 10.90 -16.87 -8.03
N VAL A 428 11.36 -15.68 -8.36
CA VAL A 428 11.96 -15.43 -9.67
C VAL A 428 13.18 -16.34 -9.68
N GLY A 429 13.08 -17.43 -10.46
CA GLY A 429 14.12 -18.43 -10.55
C GLY A 429 15.46 -17.77 -10.79
N GLU A 430 16.40 -18.06 -9.89
CA GLU A 430 17.82 -17.88 -10.14
C GLU A 430 18.16 -18.73 -11.36
N GLY A 431 18.12 -18.09 -12.54
CA GLY A 431 18.68 -18.64 -13.75
C GLY A 431 20.19 -18.70 -13.55
N GLU A 432 20.70 -19.91 -13.48
CA GLU A 432 22.12 -20.22 -13.50
C GLU A 432 22.80 -19.42 -14.62
N GLU A 433 23.78 -18.60 -14.24
CA GLU A 433 24.67 -17.92 -15.18
C GLU A 433 25.48 -18.98 -15.94
N GLU A 434 25.06 -19.31 -17.16
CA GLU A 434 25.97 -19.93 -18.12
C GLU A 434 26.87 -18.86 -18.75
N PRO A 435 28.20 -19.06 -18.81
CA PRO A 435 29.10 -18.10 -19.40
C PRO A 435 28.93 -18.11 -20.93
N LEU A 436 28.52 -16.97 -21.48
CA LEU A 436 28.57 -16.69 -22.92
C LEU A 436 30.03 -16.73 -23.39
N VAL A 437 30.35 -17.77 -24.16
CA VAL A 437 31.58 -17.85 -24.96
C VAL A 437 31.42 -16.88 -26.13
N GLU A 438 32.32 -15.91 -26.21
CA GLU A 438 32.46 -15.02 -27.37
C GLU A 438 32.90 -15.86 -28.58
N GLU A 439 32.03 -16.01 -29.58
CA GLU A 439 32.41 -16.46 -30.91
C GLU A 439 32.87 -15.23 -31.70
N GLU A 440 34.18 -15.16 -31.97
CA GLU A 440 34.79 -14.24 -32.92
C GLU A 440 34.26 -14.55 -34.34
N GLU A 441 33.36 -13.72 -34.85
CA GLU A 441 33.09 -13.67 -36.29
C GLU A 441 34.18 -12.84 -36.97
N VAL A 442 35.02 -13.55 -37.72
CA VAL A 442 36.00 -13.00 -38.66
C VAL A 442 35.23 -12.53 -39.90
N GLU A 443 35.05 -11.22 -40.06
CA GLU A 443 34.61 -10.63 -41.33
C GLU A 443 35.82 -10.43 -42.25
N GLU A 444 35.73 -11.05 -43.43
CA GLU A 444 36.71 -11.01 -44.51
C GLU A 444 36.78 -9.62 -45.16
N GLU A 445 38.01 -9.17 -45.43
CA GLU A 445 38.33 -7.97 -46.20
C GLU A 445 37.89 -8.14 -47.66
N GLU A 446 37.06 -7.21 -48.18
CA GLU A 446 36.98 -6.94 -49.62
C GLU A 446 37.51 -5.53 -49.93
N GLU A 447 38.47 -5.51 -50.85
CA GLU A 447 39.15 -4.36 -51.43
C GLU A 447 38.22 -3.46 -52.26
N GLY A 448 38.54 -2.17 -52.29
CA GLY A 448 38.43 -1.34 -53.49
C GLY A 448 37.22 -0.41 -53.59
N ASP A 449 37.43 0.88 -53.34
CA ASP A 449 37.64 1.81 -54.46
C ASP A 449 38.04 3.20 -53.96
N GLU A 450 39.16 3.67 -54.53
CA GLU A 450 39.68 5.02 -54.47
C GLU A 450 38.70 6.03 -55.07
N TRP A 451 38.44 7.16 -54.38
CA TRP A 451 38.13 8.42 -55.04
C TRP A 451 38.81 9.59 -54.32
N GLU A 452 39.68 10.24 -55.09
CA GLU A 452 40.37 11.52 -54.89
C GLU A 452 39.36 12.59 -54.37
N GLY A 453 39.69 13.39 -53.36
CA GLY A 453 40.67 14.47 -53.45
C GLY A 453 39.93 15.77 -53.75
N ASP A 454 39.82 16.67 -52.75
CA ASP A 454 39.91 18.11 -52.98
C ASP A 454 40.10 18.85 -51.66
N GLU A 455 41.33 19.32 -51.49
CA GLU A 455 41.75 20.38 -50.58
C GLU A 455 40.98 21.67 -50.90
N TRP A 456 40.51 22.37 -49.87
CA TRP A 456 40.20 23.80 -49.99
C TRP A 456 40.87 24.56 -48.84
N GLU A 457 41.93 25.26 -49.23
CA GLU A 457 42.64 26.28 -48.46
C GLU A 457 41.77 27.54 -48.28
N GLY A 458 42.01 28.23 -47.15
CA GLY A 458 42.20 29.68 -47.07
C GLY A 458 41.15 30.61 -47.72
N GLY A 459 40.36 31.28 -46.85
CA GLY A 459 39.58 32.45 -47.24
C GLY A 459 39.44 33.43 -46.07
N GLU A 460 40.43 34.30 -45.93
CA GLU A 460 40.36 35.57 -45.20
C GLU A 460 39.39 36.54 -45.92
N MET A 461 39.02 37.64 -45.24
CA MET A 461 38.24 38.82 -45.66
C MET A 461 36.80 38.87 -45.11
N VAL A 462 36.27 39.99 -44.61
CA VAL A 462 36.74 41.38 -44.45
C VAL A 462 35.78 42.03 -43.43
N GLU A 463 36.29 42.90 -42.57
CA GLU A 463 35.50 43.80 -41.73
C GLU A 463 34.82 44.86 -42.62
N GLU A 464 33.51 45.06 -42.48
CA GLU A 464 32.83 46.22 -43.05
C GLU A 464 32.16 47.00 -41.93
N GLU A 465 32.75 48.16 -41.64
CA GLU A 465 32.23 49.22 -40.79
C GLU A 465 31.00 49.86 -41.44
N GLY A 466 29.96 50.11 -40.65
CA GLY A 466 28.81 50.93 -41.02
C GLY A 466 28.47 51.87 -39.87
N GLU A 467 28.93 53.11 -39.99
CA GLU A 467 28.60 54.25 -39.13
C GLU A 467 27.21 54.85 -39.48
N GLY A 468 26.62 55.49 -38.47
CA GLY A 468 25.66 56.61 -38.60
C GLY A 468 24.20 56.26 -38.30
N GLU A 469 23.39 57.04 -37.58
CA GLU A 469 23.52 58.37 -36.98
C GLU A 469 22.38 58.56 -35.94
N ASP A 470 22.56 59.55 -35.07
CA ASP A 470 21.75 59.97 -33.92
C ASP A 470 20.28 60.38 -34.19
N MET A 471 19.42 60.32 -33.16
CA MET A 471 18.71 61.51 -32.62
C MET A 471 17.76 61.23 -31.42
N GLU A 472 18.03 61.96 -30.34
CA GLU A 472 17.14 62.73 -29.45
C GLU A 472 15.83 62.13 -28.87
N GLU A 473 15.92 61.77 -27.59
CA GLU A 473 15.35 62.42 -26.39
C GLU A 473 13.88 62.97 -26.34
N VAL A 474 13.31 62.78 -25.13
CA VAL A 474 12.20 63.49 -24.44
C VAL A 474 10.76 62.92 -24.60
N SER A 475 10.26 62.28 -23.53
CA SER A 475 9.29 62.95 -22.62
C SER A 475 9.01 62.15 -21.35
N GLU A 476 9.10 62.86 -20.24
CA GLU A 476 8.73 62.51 -18.86
C GLU A 476 7.21 62.34 -18.64
N GLY A 477 6.88 61.63 -17.55
CA GLY A 477 5.61 61.70 -16.83
C GLY A 477 5.15 60.32 -16.38
N GLY A 478 5.06 59.96 -15.11
CA GLY A 478 5.27 60.65 -13.85
C GLY A 478 4.84 59.68 -12.73
N GLU A 479 5.29 59.96 -11.51
CA GLU A 479 4.59 59.70 -10.22
C GLU A 479 4.17 58.25 -9.87
N ASP A 480 4.36 57.68 -8.68
CA ASP A 480 4.91 58.11 -7.39
C ASP A 480 4.86 56.91 -6.41
N LEU A 481 5.65 57.01 -5.33
CA LEU A 481 5.39 56.53 -3.96
C LEU A 481 5.31 55.02 -3.57
N TYR A 482 6.40 54.59 -2.91
CA TYR A 482 6.48 53.98 -1.56
C TYR A 482 5.35 53.05 -1.03
N GLY A 483 5.76 51.88 -0.53
CA GLY A 483 5.00 51.17 0.50
C GLY A 483 5.53 49.79 0.89
N VAL A 484 6.52 49.75 1.78
CA VAL A 484 6.70 48.76 2.88
C VAL A 484 6.24 47.32 2.62
N TYR A 485 7.19 46.38 2.46
CA TYR A 485 7.50 45.28 3.39
C TYR A 485 8.77 44.55 2.98
#